data_AF-A0A350PZL2-F1
#
_entry.id   AF-A0A350PZL2-F1
#
_cell.length_a   1.000
_cell.length_b   1.000
_cell.length_c   1.000
_cell.angle_alpha   90.00
_cell.angle_beta   90.00
_cell.angle_gamma   90.00
#
_symmetry.space_group_name_H-M   'P 1'
#
loop_
_entity.id
_entity.type
_entity.pdbx_description
1 polymer ?
#
loop_
_entity_poly.entity_id
_entity_poly.type
_entity_poly.pdbx_seq_one_letter_code
_entity_poly.pdbx_strand_id
1 'polypeptide(L)'
;MREKAIAHENQTLKDHLEGVAGLCRKNADKIGCANYGELLGLLHDIGKYSQIFQDYIKSAVGLLDPDNDIEYVDTKELKGKIDHSTAGAQFLGNRFSSGNPTERILTQILSLCLVSHHSGIIDCLTTNSEGTVDNFSRRIVKTYEKTHFDEIQNKVEVLERLNFIISEKSFTKPIESILKVVFAMSPEKNPLSIVFQFQVGLFVRFLFSALIDADRQNTADSEKTGIKDNRQNGLYLGWQDLIERLERRLVQFGLPQTPVDNLRVEIAQHCLDAAGGGKGIYSLTVPTGGGKTLASLRFALHHAKIHDLDRIIYIIPFTSIIDQNADVVSRLLKITH
;
A
#
# COMPACT_ATOMS: atom_id res chain seq x y z
N MET A 1 -7.81 19.63 31.61
CA MET A 1 -7.12 18.72 30.67
C MET A 1 -7.97 18.67 29.42
N ARG A 2 -7.43 18.97 28.22
CA ARG A 2 -8.19 18.74 26.98
C ARG A 2 -8.37 17.23 26.84
N GLU A 3 -9.60 16.80 26.60
CA GLU A 3 -9.90 15.41 26.29
C GLU A 3 -9.15 15.02 25.01
N LYS A 4 -8.50 13.86 25.00
CA LYS A 4 -7.71 13.42 23.86
C LYS A 4 -8.64 12.93 22.75
N ALA A 5 -8.39 13.35 21.51
CA ALA A 5 -9.11 12.83 20.36
C ALA A 5 -8.82 11.33 20.19
N ILE A 6 -9.84 10.54 19.88
CA ILE A 6 -9.73 9.10 19.65
C ILE A 6 -9.88 8.77 18.17
N ALA A 7 -9.17 7.74 17.70
CA ALA A 7 -9.40 7.13 16.39
C ALA A 7 -10.43 6.00 16.49
N HIS A 8 -10.34 5.19 17.54
CA HIS A 8 -11.25 4.11 17.92
C HIS A 8 -11.00 3.73 19.40
N GLU A 9 -11.74 2.75 19.93
CA GLU A 9 -11.86 2.41 21.36
C GLU A 9 -10.51 2.32 22.12
N ASN A 10 -9.46 1.77 21.48
CA ASN A 10 -8.17 1.49 22.11
C ASN A 10 -7.01 2.35 21.60
N GLN A 11 -7.27 3.40 20.80
CA GLN A 11 -6.21 4.19 20.20
C GLN A 11 -6.57 5.68 20.09
N THR A 12 -5.66 6.54 20.56
CA THR A 12 -5.80 7.99 20.33
C THR A 12 -5.61 8.31 18.85
N LEU A 13 -6.21 9.40 18.39
CA LEU A 13 -6.05 9.83 17.00
C LEU A 13 -4.61 10.15 16.67
N LYS A 14 -3.87 10.76 17.61
CA LYS A 14 -2.44 11.03 17.44
C LYS A 14 -1.63 9.73 17.26
N ASP A 15 -1.81 8.75 18.15
CA ASP A 15 -1.06 7.49 18.08
C ASP A 15 -1.39 6.72 16.80
N HIS A 16 -2.64 6.80 16.33
CA HIS A 16 -3.07 6.24 15.05
C HIS A 16 -2.36 6.92 13.87
N LEU A 17 -2.42 8.25 13.77
CA LEU A 17 -1.77 9.01 12.70
C LEU A 17 -0.25 8.75 12.67
N GLU A 18 0.43 8.76 13.81
CA GLU A 18 1.87 8.49 13.90
C GLU A 18 2.20 7.03 13.55
N GLY A 19 1.37 6.07 13.98
CA GLY A 19 1.54 4.66 13.65
C GLY A 19 1.35 4.36 12.16
N VAL A 20 0.31 4.92 11.54
CA VAL A 20 0.07 4.83 10.09
C VAL A 20 1.19 5.53 9.34
N ALA A 21 1.63 6.72 9.77
CA ALA A 21 2.74 7.44 9.16
C ALA A 21 4.04 6.62 9.16
N GLY A 22 4.38 5.96 10.28
CA GLY A 22 5.56 5.11 10.38
C GLY A 22 5.53 3.92 9.39
N LEU A 23 4.39 3.22 9.31
CA LEU A 23 4.21 2.10 8.39
C LEU A 23 4.20 2.56 6.92
N CYS A 24 3.45 3.62 6.62
CA CYS A 24 3.33 4.16 5.26
C CYS A 24 4.66 4.73 4.77
N ARG A 25 5.45 5.38 5.65
CA ARG A 25 6.83 5.81 5.39
C ARG A 25 7.70 4.64 4.97
N LYS A 26 7.70 3.55 5.75
CA LYS A 26 8.48 2.33 5.45
C LYS A 26 8.08 1.71 4.11
N ASN A 27 6.79 1.64 3.83
CA ASN A 27 6.26 1.10 2.58
C ASN A 27 6.64 1.99 1.37
N ALA A 28 6.51 3.31 1.49
CA ALA A 28 6.83 4.27 0.43
C ALA A 28 8.34 4.42 0.17
N ASP A 29 9.19 4.12 1.16
CA ASP A 29 10.65 4.20 1.03
C ASP A 29 11.20 3.19 -0.01
N LYS A 30 10.47 2.12 -0.31
CA LYS A 30 10.81 1.17 -1.39
C LYS A 30 10.94 1.82 -2.77
N ILE A 31 10.36 3.00 -2.97
CA ILE A 31 10.50 3.80 -4.19
C ILE A 31 11.13 5.18 -3.92
N GLY A 32 11.80 5.35 -2.76
CA GLY A 32 12.43 6.61 -2.35
C GLY A 32 11.45 7.71 -1.94
N CYS A 33 10.21 7.36 -1.57
CA CYS A 33 9.14 8.30 -1.23
C CYS A 33 8.76 8.28 0.26
N ALA A 34 9.70 7.98 1.16
CA ALA A 34 9.46 7.89 2.61
C ALA A 34 8.64 9.07 3.15
N ASN A 35 9.08 10.30 2.86
CA ASN A 35 8.41 11.53 3.34
C ASN A 35 7.00 11.69 2.80
N TYR A 36 6.70 11.21 1.58
CA TYR A 36 5.33 11.23 1.05
C TYR A 36 4.46 10.23 1.76
N GLY A 37 4.97 9.02 2.04
CA GLY A 37 4.26 8.03 2.84
C GLY A 37 3.98 8.51 4.26
N GLU A 38 4.97 9.12 4.91
CA GLU A 38 4.80 9.72 6.24
C GLU A 38 3.72 10.81 6.22
N LEU A 39 3.77 11.71 5.24
CA LEU A 39 2.81 12.79 5.09
C LEU A 39 1.38 12.27 4.84
N LEU A 40 1.22 11.24 4.01
CA LEU A 40 -0.08 10.60 3.77
C LEU A 40 -0.65 10.01 5.07
N GLY A 41 0.17 9.28 5.84
CA GLY A 41 -0.27 8.69 7.09
C GLY A 41 -0.66 9.73 8.15
N LEU A 42 0.11 10.82 8.25
CA LEU A 42 -0.20 11.91 9.19
C LEU A 42 -1.45 12.71 8.78
N LEU A 43 -1.83 12.72 7.50
CA LEU A 43 -2.91 13.57 6.98
C LEU A 43 -4.23 12.85 6.72
N HIS A 44 -4.23 11.53 6.46
CA HIS A 44 -5.41 10.85 5.92
C HIS A 44 -6.67 11.04 6.78
N ASP A 45 -6.50 11.03 8.11
CA ASP A 45 -7.58 11.06 9.07
C ASP A 45 -7.63 12.34 9.93
N ILE A 46 -6.93 13.41 9.56
CA ILE A 46 -6.92 14.64 10.39
C ILE A 46 -8.30 15.27 10.54
N GLY A 47 -9.22 15.03 9.61
CA GLY A 47 -10.61 15.49 9.74
C GLY A 47 -11.34 14.87 10.95
N LYS A 48 -10.84 13.74 11.48
CA LYS A 48 -11.37 13.12 12.71
C LYS A 48 -11.15 13.98 13.96
N TYR A 49 -10.29 15.01 13.93
CA TYR A 49 -10.17 15.97 15.04
C TYR A 49 -11.41 16.88 15.20
N SER A 50 -12.30 16.93 14.20
CA SER A 50 -13.53 17.72 14.29
C SER A 50 -14.47 17.18 15.36
N GLN A 51 -15.22 18.06 16.01
CA GLN A 51 -16.09 17.70 17.12
C GLN A 51 -17.16 16.71 16.68
N ILE A 52 -17.81 16.98 15.55
CA ILE A 52 -18.85 16.09 14.99
C ILE A 52 -18.34 14.68 14.74
N PHE A 53 -17.07 14.51 14.35
CA PHE A 53 -16.50 13.19 14.12
C PHE A 53 -16.10 12.52 15.43
N GLN A 54 -15.60 13.28 16.42
CA GLN A 54 -15.34 12.77 17.76
C GLN A 54 -16.63 12.31 18.45
N ASP A 55 -17.71 13.08 18.36
CA ASP A 55 -19.04 12.73 18.88
C ASP A 55 -19.54 11.44 18.22
N TYR A 56 -19.36 11.31 16.90
CA TYR A 56 -19.65 10.09 16.16
C TYR A 56 -18.85 8.87 16.64
N ILE A 57 -17.52 8.97 16.77
CA ILE A 57 -16.69 7.85 17.22
C ILE A 57 -17.07 7.47 18.65
N LYS A 58 -17.17 8.43 19.57
CA LYS A 58 -17.48 8.17 20.97
C LYS A 58 -18.87 7.54 21.13
N SER A 59 -19.86 7.97 20.36
CA SER A 59 -21.18 7.32 20.28
C SER A 59 -21.06 5.88 19.75
N ALA A 60 -20.21 5.65 18.74
CA ALA A 60 -20.03 4.33 18.13
C ALA A 60 -19.33 3.31 19.04
N VAL A 61 -18.43 3.77 19.90
CA VAL A 61 -17.71 2.93 20.87
C VAL A 61 -18.38 2.87 22.24
N GLY A 62 -19.55 3.48 22.41
CA GLY A 62 -20.32 3.45 23.66
C GLY A 62 -19.71 4.30 24.79
N LEU A 63 -18.89 5.30 24.46
CA LEU A 63 -18.36 6.27 25.42
C LEU A 63 -19.34 7.41 25.71
N LEU A 64 -20.34 7.61 24.84
CA LEU A 64 -21.46 8.53 25.08
C LEU A 64 -22.74 7.74 25.32
N ASP A 65 -23.47 8.14 26.35
CA ASP A 65 -24.75 7.58 26.76
C ASP A 65 -25.90 8.30 26.02
N PRO A 66 -26.74 7.59 25.25
CA PRO A 66 -27.84 8.20 24.51
C PRO A 66 -28.88 8.91 25.37
N ASP A 67 -29.00 8.55 26.66
CA ASP A 67 -29.98 9.13 27.57
C ASP A 67 -29.41 10.33 28.37
N ASN A 68 -28.08 10.42 28.50
CA ASN A 68 -27.43 11.38 29.39
C ASN A 68 -26.51 12.40 28.68
N ASP A 69 -25.97 12.08 27.51
CA ASP A 69 -25.00 12.94 26.81
C ASP A 69 -25.65 13.64 25.60
N ILE A 70 -25.61 14.98 25.62
CA ILE A 70 -26.19 15.82 24.56
C ILE A 70 -25.41 15.66 23.23
N GLU A 71 -24.14 15.30 23.33
CA GLU A 71 -23.22 15.03 22.23
C GLU A 71 -23.48 13.67 21.56
N TYR A 72 -24.32 12.81 22.12
CA TYR A 72 -24.63 11.52 21.50
C TYR A 72 -25.28 11.71 20.12
N VAL A 73 -24.85 10.92 19.13
CA VAL A 73 -25.40 10.92 17.77
C VAL A 73 -25.78 9.53 17.29
N ASP A 74 -26.81 9.44 16.44
CA ASP A 74 -27.15 8.17 15.77
C ASP A 74 -26.09 7.80 14.72
N THR A 75 -25.26 6.83 15.07
CA THR A 75 -24.14 6.36 14.25
C THR A 75 -24.58 5.62 12.99
N LYS A 76 -25.78 5.02 12.96
CA LYS A 76 -26.32 4.37 11.76
C LYS A 76 -26.76 5.41 10.74
N GLU A 77 -27.40 6.48 11.19
CA GLU A 77 -27.82 7.57 10.32
C GLU A 77 -26.64 8.35 9.74
N LEU A 78 -25.57 8.54 10.51
CA LEU A 78 -24.41 9.35 10.12
C LEU A 78 -23.32 8.57 9.35
N LYS A 79 -23.43 7.24 9.28
CA LYS A 79 -22.44 6.39 8.62
C LYS A 79 -22.17 6.85 7.18
N GLY A 80 -20.93 7.25 6.91
CA GLY A 80 -20.47 7.70 5.59
C GLY A 80 -20.94 9.09 5.18
N LYS A 81 -21.63 9.84 6.06
CA LYS A 81 -22.10 11.21 5.78
C LYS A 81 -21.15 12.30 6.26
N ILE A 82 -20.40 12.03 7.33
CA ILE A 82 -19.43 12.97 7.89
C ILE A 82 -18.12 12.84 7.11
N ASP A 83 -17.66 13.93 6.49
CA ASP A 83 -16.42 13.92 5.71
C ASP A 83 -15.23 14.26 6.61
N HIS A 84 -14.36 13.28 6.83
CA HIS A 84 -13.07 13.49 7.48
C HIS A 84 -11.88 13.34 6.51
N SER A 85 -12.13 12.81 5.31
CA SER A 85 -11.13 12.49 4.30
C SER A 85 -10.57 13.69 3.54
N THR A 86 -11.36 14.76 3.41
CA THR A 86 -11.02 15.92 2.57
C THR A 86 -10.07 16.89 3.28
N ALA A 87 -10.09 16.94 4.61
CA ALA A 87 -9.34 17.92 5.40
C ALA A 87 -7.82 17.81 5.18
N GLY A 88 -7.27 16.60 5.08
CA GLY A 88 -5.85 16.37 4.76
C GLY A 88 -5.45 16.93 3.40
N ALA A 89 -6.31 16.78 2.40
CA ALA A 89 -6.06 17.32 1.06
C ALA A 89 -6.13 18.86 1.04
N GLN A 90 -7.07 19.45 1.77
CA GLN A 90 -7.16 20.91 1.94
C GLN A 90 -5.94 21.49 2.65
N PHE A 91 -5.40 20.78 3.65
CA PHE A 91 -4.15 21.16 4.31
C PHE A 91 -3.00 21.33 3.31
N LEU A 92 -2.80 20.35 2.42
CA LEU A 92 -1.77 20.43 1.37
C LEU A 92 -2.07 21.52 0.34
N GLY A 93 -3.33 21.61 -0.10
CA GLY A 93 -3.77 22.62 -1.07
C GLY A 93 -3.49 24.04 -0.61
N ASN A 94 -3.76 24.35 0.66
CA ASN A 94 -3.46 25.65 1.25
C ASN A 94 -1.96 25.93 1.31
N ARG A 95 -1.17 24.92 1.70
CA ARG A 95 0.27 25.05 1.88
C ARG A 95 1.04 25.25 0.58
N PHE A 96 0.52 24.72 -0.53
CA PHE A 96 1.11 24.81 -1.87
C PHE A 96 0.25 25.60 -2.87
N SER A 97 -0.63 26.46 -2.39
CA SER A 97 -1.52 27.31 -3.22
C SER A 97 -0.76 28.16 -4.25
N SER A 98 0.41 28.69 -3.87
CA SER A 98 1.34 29.41 -4.75
C SER A 98 2.56 28.57 -5.18
N GLY A 99 2.48 27.24 -5.03
CA GLY A 99 3.57 26.34 -5.35
C GLY A 99 3.93 26.33 -6.84
N ASN A 100 5.18 25.94 -7.11
CA ASN A 100 5.68 25.72 -8.47
C ASN A 100 4.96 24.51 -9.14
N PRO A 101 5.11 24.29 -10.46
CA PRO A 101 4.41 23.22 -11.16
C PRO A 101 4.60 21.82 -10.57
N THR A 102 5.80 21.50 -10.08
CA THR A 102 6.10 20.20 -9.45
C THR A 102 5.38 20.06 -8.11
N GLU A 103 5.36 21.10 -7.28
CA GLU A 103 4.62 21.12 -6.02
C GLU A 103 3.11 20.95 -6.25
N ARG A 104 2.56 21.56 -7.30
CA ARG A 104 1.15 21.41 -7.67
C ARG A 104 0.81 19.98 -8.08
N ILE A 105 1.62 19.36 -8.94
CA ILE A 105 1.43 17.95 -9.36
C ILE A 105 1.53 17.03 -8.15
N LEU A 106 2.55 17.21 -7.31
CA LEU A 106 2.71 16.44 -6.08
C LEU A 106 1.50 16.59 -5.16
N THR A 107 1.04 17.82 -4.95
CA THR A 107 -0.15 18.12 -4.13
C THR A 107 -1.39 17.40 -4.68
N GLN A 108 -1.60 17.39 -6.00
CA GLN A 108 -2.72 16.68 -6.62
C GLN A 108 -2.62 15.16 -6.41
N ILE A 109 -1.43 14.57 -6.58
CA ILE A 109 -1.20 13.13 -6.37
C ILE A 109 -1.49 12.73 -4.92
N LEU A 110 -0.93 13.46 -3.95
CA LEU A 110 -1.12 13.17 -2.54
C LEU A 110 -2.58 13.40 -2.13
N SER A 111 -3.18 14.51 -2.57
CA SER A 111 -4.60 14.81 -2.33
C SER A 111 -5.51 13.73 -2.89
N LEU A 112 -5.22 13.19 -4.08
CA LEU A 112 -5.99 12.09 -4.66
C LEU A 112 -5.94 10.84 -3.78
N CYS A 113 -4.77 10.52 -3.21
CA CYS A 113 -4.64 9.41 -2.25
C CYS A 113 -5.47 9.66 -0.99
N LEU A 114 -5.38 10.88 -0.43
CA LEU A 114 -6.08 11.29 0.79
C LEU A 114 -7.59 11.26 0.62
N VAL A 115 -8.16 11.86 -0.42
CA VAL A 115 -9.64 11.87 -0.57
C VAL A 115 -10.24 10.51 -0.94
N SER A 116 -9.40 9.54 -1.32
CA SER A 116 -9.81 8.23 -1.82
C SER A 116 -9.71 7.10 -0.79
N HIS A 117 -9.14 7.35 0.40
CA HIS A 117 -8.67 6.26 1.27
C HIS A 117 -9.78 5.34 1.85
N HIS A 118 -11.06 5.72 1.74
CA HIS A 118 -12.19 4.84 2.10
C HIS A 118 -12.94 4.20 0.94
N SER A 119 -12.90 4.81 -0.25
CA SER A 119 -13.71 4.38 -1.40
C SER A 119 -12.90 3.63 -2.47
N GLY A 120 -11.57 3.61 -2.34
CA GLY A 120 -10.69 3.37 -3.48
C GLY A 120 -10.44 4.67 -4.27
N ILE A 121 -9.42 4.64 -5.14
CA ILE A 121 -9.06 5.79 -5.99
C ILE A 121 -10.29 6.23 -6.80
N ILE A 122 -10.71 7.46 -6.59
CA ILE A 122 -11.88 8.03 -7.28
C ILE A 122 -11.56 8.28 -8.76
N ASP A 123 -12.59 8.20 -9.60
CA ASP A 123 -12.52 8.76 -10.94
C ASP A 123 -12.47 10.28 -10.84
N CYS A 124 -11.37 10.89 -11.31
CA CYS A 124 -11.20 12.33 -11.31
C CYS A 124 -12.18 13.02 -12.27
N LEU A 125 -12.52 12.34 -13.38
CA LEU A 125 -13.51 12.78 -14.35
C LEU A 125 -14.65 11.76 -14.38
N THR A 126 -15.88 12.24 -14.24
CA THR A 126 -17.08 11.40 -14.39
C THR A 126 -17.95 11.99 -15.49
N THR A 127 -18.59 11.14 -16.28
CA THR A 127 -19.58 11.57 -17.28
C THR A 127 -20.97 11.17 -16.82
N ASN A 128 -21.89 12.14 -16.77
CA ASN A 128 -23.30 11.91 -16.47
C ASN A 128 -24.17 12.52 -17.59
N SER A 129 -25.49 12.54 -17.40
CA SER A 129 -26.44 13.13 -18.36
C SER A 129 -26.23 14.62 -18.64
N GLU A 130 -25.46 15.32 -17.81
CA GLU A 130 -25.17 16.76 -17.91
C GLU A 130 -23.77 17.03 -18.51
N GLY A 131 -22.99 15.98 -18.82
CA GLY A 131 -21.66 16.09 -19.43
C GLY A 131 -20.54 15.50 -18.57
N THR A 132 -19.29 15.83 -18.94
CA THR A 132 -18.09 15.42 -18.18
C THR A 132 -17.79 16.44 -17.10
N VAL A 133 -17.65 15.97 -15.87
CA VAL A 133 -17.47 16.77 -14.67
C VAL A 133 -16.14 16.42 -14.00
N ASP A 134 -15.42 17.45 -13.57
CA ASP A 134 -14.23 17.31 -12.72
C ASP A 134 -14.64 17.01 -11.27
N ASN A 135 -14.72 15.73 -10.96
CA ASN A 135 -15.08 15.21 -9.65
C ASN A 135 -13.96 15.42 -8.62
N PHE A 136 -12.69 15.38 -9.05
CA PHE A 136 -11.56 15.63 -8.17
C PHE A 136 -11.60 17.06 -7.64
N SER A 137 -11.69 18.06 -8.51
CA SER A 137 -11.76 19.47 -8.10
C SER A 137 -12.98 19.72 -7.22
N ARG A 138 -14.16 19.16 -7.55
CA ARG A 138 -15.36 19.24 -6.71
C ARG A 138 -15.14 18.69 -5.29
N ARG A 139 -14.33 17.64 -5.14
CA ARG A 139 -14.00 17.05 -3.84
C ARG A 139 -13.08 17.97 -3.04
N ILE A 140 -12.06 18.56 -3.69
CA ILE A 140 -11.05 19.41 -3.04
C ILE A 140 -11.63 20.77 -2.62
N VAL A 141 -12.48 21.39 -3.45
CA VAL A 141 -13.07 22.72 -3.20
C VAL A 141 -14.31 22.69 -2.30
N LYS A 142 -14.57 21.58 -1.59
CA LYS A 142 -15.61 21.57 -0.56
C LYS A 142 -15.37 22.71 0.43
N THR A 143 -16.44 23.34 0.88
CA THR A 143 -16.33 24.47 1.80
C THR A 143 -15.80 23.99 3.15
N TYR A 144 -15.08 24.85 3.88
CA TYR A 144 -14.47 24.48 5.16
C TYR A 144 -15.50 24.16 6.25
N GLU A 145 -16.72 24.66 6.13
CA GLU A 145 -17.83 24.28 7.02
C GLU A 145 -18.19 22.80 6.86
N LYS A 146 -18.12 22.25 5.63
CA LYS A 146 -18.46 20.85 5.36
C LYS A 146 -17.36 19.87 5.74
N THR A 147 -16.11 20.33 5.79
CA THR A 147 -14.94 19.52 6.14
C THR A 147 -14.44 19.78 7.55
N HIS A 148 -15.07 20.72 8.25
CA HIS A 148 -14.68 21.20 9.59
C HIS A 148 -13.20 21.64 9.65
N PHE A 149 -12.66 22.15 8.54
CA PHE A 149 -11.23 22.38 8.40
C PHE A 149 -10.70 23.43 9.39
N ASP A 150 -11.40 24.55 9.57
CA ASP A 150 -10.98 25.62 10.49
C ASP A 150 -10.95 25.15 11.95
N GLU A 151 -11.82 24.21 12.31
CA GLU A 151 -11.89 23.64 13.64
C GLU A 151 -10.63 22.82 13.97
N ILE A 152 -10.15 22.04 13.00
CA ILE A 152 -9.04 21.11 13.23
C ILE A 152 -7.67 21.81 13.25
N GLN A 153 -7.51 22.98 12.62
CA GLN A 153 -6.21 23.66 12.51
C GLN A 153 -5.50 23.84 13.87
N ASN A 154 -6.27 24.11 14.93
CA ASN A 154 -5.76 24.32 16.28
C ASN A 154 -5.76 23.05 17.16
N LYS A 155 -6.22 21.91 16.63
CA LYS A 155 -6.33 20.62 17.32
C LYS A 155 -5.31 19.58 16.84
N VAL A 156 -4.75 19.74 15.63
CA VAL A 156 -3.83 18.77 15.03
C VAL A 156 -2.52 18.69 15.82
N GLU A 157 -2.35 17.61 16.57
CA GLU A 157 -1.18 17.38 17.43
C GLU A 157 0.10 17.02 16.65
N VAL A 158 -0.03 16.69 15.36
CA VAL A 158 1.09 16.30 14.46
C VAL A 158 1.58 17.45 13.57
N LEU A 159 1.10 18.68 13.80
CA LEU A 159 1.32 19.84 12.92
C LEU A 159 2.80 20.22 12.78
N GLU A 160 3.58 20.13 13.85
CA GLU A 160 5.03 20.42 13.82
C GLU A 160 5.75 19.46 12.86
N ARG A 161 5.44 18.17 12.93
CA ARG A 161 6.03 17.15 12.06
C ARG A 161 5.62 17.33 10.61
N LEU A 162 4.34 17.62 10.35
CA LEU A 162 3.83 17.96 9.01
C LEU A 162 4.61 19.13 8.40
N ASN A 163 4.76 20.22 9.16
CA ASN A 163 5.47 21.42 8.72
C ASN A 163 6.95 21.15 8.48
N PHE A 164 7.59 20.35 9.33
CA PHE A 164 8.98 19.94 9.14
C PHE A 164 9.17 19.25 7.78
N ILE A 165 8.38 18.20 7.50
CA ILE A 165 8.48 17.42 6.26
C ILE A 165 8.28 18.32 5.03
N ILE A 166 7.27 19.18 5.05
CA ILE A 166 6.94 20.07 3.93
C ILE A 166 8.01 21.16 3.73
N SER A 167 8.68 21.59 4.80
CA SER A 167 9.72 22.63 4.72
C SER A 167 11.06 22.13 4.15
N GLU A 168 11.23 20.81 3.99
CA GLU A 168 12.46 20.25 3.46
C GLU A 168 12.73 20.74 2.03
N LYS A 169 13.92 21.29 1.78
CA LYS A 169 14.32 21.74 0.43
C LYS A 169 14.29 20.62 -0.61
N SER A 170 14.47 19.38 -0.17
CA SER A 170 14.42 18.17 -0.98
C SER A 170 13.02 17.61 -1.19
N PHE A 171 11.97 18.24 -0.65
CA PHE A 171 10.62 17.68 -0.62
C PHE A 171 10.12 17.24 -2.00
N THR A 172 10.35 18.01 -3.07
CA THR A 172 9.93 17.65 -4.44
C THR A 172 10.88 16.69 -5.17
N LYS A 173 12.08 16.42 -4.64
CA LYS A 173 13.12 15.68 -5.36
C LYS A 173 12.72 14.23 -5.69
N PRO A 174 12.02 13.48 -4.82
CA PRO A 174 11.57 12.14 -5.17
C PRO A 174 10.65 12.11 -6.40
N ILE A 175 9.67 13.03 -6.49
CA ILE A 175 8.76 13.04 -7.64
C ILE A 175 9.48 13.47 -8.93
N GLU A 176 10.39 14.44 -8.84
CA GLU A 176 11.22 14.83 -9.98
C GLU A 176 12.05 13.66 -10.52
N SER A 177 12.68 12.88 -9.63
CA SER A 177 13.47 11.70 -9.99
C SER A 177 12.60 10.61 -10.64
N ILE A 178 11.44 10.32 -10.06
CA ILE A 178 10.51 9.32 -10.60
C ILE A 178 10.02 9.74 -11.99
N LEU A 179 9.57 10.98 -12.17
CA LEU A 179 9.08 11.46 -13.46
C LEU A 179 10.19 11.43 -14.52
N LYS A 180 11.44 11.75 -14.16
CA LYS A 180 12.60 11.62 -15.05
C LYS A 180 12.85 10.18 -15.47
N VAL A 181 12.80 9.23 -14.54
CA VAL A 181 12.97 7.79 -14.85
C VAL A 181 11.85 7.30 -15.75
N VAL A 182 10.59 7.60 -15.41
CA VAL A 182 9.42 7.21 -16.22
C VAL A 182 9.53 7.79 -17.64
N PHE A 183 9.89 9.06 -17.78
CA PHE A 183 10.12 9.68 -19.08
C PHE A 183 11.26 9.00 -19.85
N ALA A 184 12.38 8.73 -19.18
CA ALA A 184 13.54 8.05 -19.76
C ALA A 184 13.26 6.59 -20.14
N MET A 185 12.27 5.94 -19.54
CA MET A 185 11.85 4.57 -19.90
C MET A 185 10.69 4.53 -20.90
N SER A 186 9.90 5.60 -21.03
CA SER A 186 8.81 5.66 -22.02
C SER A 186 9.38 5.59 -23.44
N PRO A 187 8.86 4.71 -24.32
CA PRO A 187 9.28 4.62 -25.71
C PRO A 187 9.09 5.94 -26.47
N GLU A 188 7.95 6.60 -26.27
CA GLU A 188 7.51 7.77 -27.04
C GLU A 188 8.16 9.09 -26.59
N LYS A 189 8.90 9.10 -25.47
CA LYS A 189 9.53 10.31 -24.89
C LYS A 189 8.58 11.51 -24.82
N ASN A 190 7.32 11.26 -24.48
CA ASN A 190 6.26 12.25 -24.46
C ASN A 190 5.50 12.12 -23.14
N PRO A 191 5.43 13.18 -22.31
CA PRO A 191 4.69 13.11 -21.05
C PRO A 191 3.18 12.95 -21.25
N LEU A 192 2.66 13.13 -22.46
CA LEU A 192 1.25 12.89 -22.80
C LEU A 192 1.00 11.49 -23.38
N SER A 193 2.03 10.64 -23.50
CA SER A 193 1.83 9.28 -24.00
C SER A 193 1.05 8.42 -22.99
N ILE A 194 0.32 7.44 -23.52
CA ILE A 194 -0.43 6.48 -22.70
C ILE A 194 0.52 5.76 -21.74
N VAL A 195 1.71 5.35 -22.21
CA VAL A 195 2.69 4.64 -21.38
C VAL A 195 3.18 5.51 -20.23
N PHE A 196 3.55 6.77 -20.49
CA PHE A 196 4.00 7.69 -19.44
C PHE A 196 2.90 7.91 -18.39
N GLN A 197 1.69 8.25 -18.84
CA GLN A 197 0.55 8.51 -17.96
C GLN A 197 0.16 7.26 -17.15
N PHE A 198 0.22 6.08 -17.76
CA PHE A 198 -0.03 4.82 -17.07
C PHE A 198 0.98 4.56 -15.96
N GLN A 199 2.27 4.81 -16.21
CA GLN A 199 3.33 4.66 -15.20
C GLN A 199 3.19 5.67 -14.05
N VAL A 200 2.80 6.92 -14.34
CA VAL A 200 2.44 7.90 -13.29
C VAL A 200 1.24 7.40 -12.49
N GLY A 201 0.23 6.82 -13.15
CA GLY A 201 -0.90 6.18 -12.49
C GLY A 201 -0.49 5.02 -11.57
N LEU A 202 0.51 4.22 -11.95
CA LEU A 202 1.07 3.17 -11.10
C LEU A 202 1.80 3.75 -9.88
N PHE A 203 2.51 4.87 -10.03
CA PHE A 203 3.11 5.58 -8.90
C PHE A 203 2.05 6.07 -7.90
N VAL A 204 0.96 6.67 -8.37
CA VAL A 204 -0.19 7.05 -7.52
C VAL A 204 -0.75 5.83 -6.80
N ARG A 205 -0.99 4.73 -7.53
CA ARG A 205 -1.51 3.47 -6.95
C ARG A 205 -0.57 2.88 -5.90
N PHE A 206 0.75 3.03 -6.07
CA PHE A 206 1.73 2.59 -5.08
C PHE A 206 1.62 3.38 -3.78
N LEU A 207 1.58 4.72 -3.85
CA LEU A 207 1.41 5.58 -2.68
C LEU A 207 0.07 5.32 -1.98
N PHE A 208 -1.01 5.19 -2.76
CA PHE A 208 -2.32 4.82 -2.24
C PHE A 208 -2.29 3.47 -1.55
N SER A 209 -1.69 2.45 -2.17
CA SER A 209 -1.54 1.12 -1.58
C SER A 209 -0.73 1.16 -0.28
N ALA A 210 0.32 1.98 -0.21
CA ALA A 210 1.13 2.13 0.99
C ALA A 210 0.30 2.72 2.15
N LEU A 211 -0.55 3.70 1.86
CA LEU A 211 -1.45 4.30 2.84
C LEU A 211 -2.51 3.30 3.33
N ILE A 212 -3.20 2.61 2.41
CA ILE A 212 -4.25 1.65 2.77
C ILE A 212 -3.70 0.46 3.57
N ASP A 213 -2.54 -0.06 3.18
CA ASP A 213 -1.88 -1.15 3.92
C ASP A 213 -1.50 -0.69 5.32
N ALA A 214 -0.92 0.50 5.46
CA ALA A 214 -0.52 1.07 6.74
C ALA A 214 -1.71 1.35 7.68
N ASP A 215 -2.78 1.95 7.17
CA ASP A 215 -4.01 2.24 7.92
C ASP A 215 -4.66 0.96 8.47
N ARG A 216 -4.87 -0.02 7.59
CA ARG A 216 -5.44 -1.31 7.96
C ARG A 216 -4.56 -2.09 8.92
N GLN A 217 -3.24 -2.07 8.70
CA GLN A 217 -2.32 -2.76 9.59
C GLN A 217 -2.29 -2.09 10.97
N ASN A 218 -2.21 -0.76 11.05
CA ASN A 218 -2.19 -0.05 12.32
C ASN A 218 -3.45 -0.33 13.14
N THR A 219 -4.62 -0.24 12.51
CA THR A 219 -5.91 -0.56 13.13
C THR A 219 -5.97 -2.01 13.60
N ALA A 220 -5.52 -2.96 12.78
CA ALA A 220 -5.50 -4.38 13.17
C ALA A 220 -4.56 -4.66 14.35
N ASP A 221 -3.42 -3.97 14.41
CA ASP A 221 -2.41 -4.13 15.45
C ASP A 221 -2.84 -3.46 16.78
N SER A 222 -3.70 -2.43 16.75
CA SER A 222 -4.24 -1.76 17.94
C SER A 222 -5.53 -2.41 18.48
N GLU A 223 -6.36 -3.01 17.63
CA GLU A 223 -7.61 -3.68 18.06
C GLU A 223 -7.39 -5.09 18.63
N LYS A 224 -6.39 -5.83 18.14
CA LYS A 224 -6.22 -7.26 18.47
C LYS A 224 -4.84 -7.54 19.07
N THR A 225 -4.81 -7.69 20.39
CA THR A 225 -3.60 -8.10 21.13
C THR A 225 -3.06 -9.42 20.60
N GLY A 226 -1.76 -9.46 20.24
CA GLY A 226 -1.06 -10.67 19.78
C GLY A 226 -1.02 -10.90 18.26
N ILE A 227 -1.79 -10.16 17.43
CA ILE A 227 -1.65 -10.26 15.96
C ILE A 227 -0.30 -9.72 15.50
N LYS A 228 0.15 -8.62 16.11
CA LYS A 228 1.42 -7.99 15.82
C LYS A 228 2.60 -8.97 15.94
N ASP A 229 2.54 -9.89 16.90
CA ASP A 229 3.58 -10.88 17.17
C ASP A 229 3.65 -11.98 16.10
N ASN A 230 2.54 -12.24 15.39
CA ASN A 230 2.51 -13.19 14.28
C ASN A 230 3.10 -12.63 12.98
N ARG A 231 3.41 -11.32 12.91
CA ARG A 231 3.95 -10.70 11.70
C ARG A 231 5.46 -10.93 11.60
N GLN A 232 5.89 -11.45 10.46
CA GLN A 232 7.32 -11.66 10.20
C GLN A 232 8.11 -10.35 10.08
N ASN A 233 7.47 -9.21 9.76
CA ASN A 233 8.09 -7.86 9.78
C ASN A 233 9.39 -7.68 8.96
N GLY A 234 9.66 -8.57 7.98
CA GLY A 234 10.91 -8.57 7.23
C GLY A 234 11.92 -9.64 7.68
N LEU A 235 11.63 -10.34 8.78
CA LEU A 235 12.38 -11.49 9.30
C LEU A 235 11.99 -12.76 8.55
N TYR A 236 12.28 -12.78 7.25
CA TYR A 236 12.11 -13.96 6.41
C TYR A 236 13.39 -14.81 6.42
N LEU A 237 13.26 -16.11 6.15
CA LEU A 237 14.42 -16.95 5.86
C LEU A 237 15.18 -16.41 4.65
N GLY A 238 16.51 -16.52 4.68
CA GLY A 238 17.33 -16.11 3.55
C GLY A 238 17.03 -16.96 2.32
N TRP A 239 17.16 -16.37 1.13
CA TRP A 239 16.98 -17.11 -0.12
C TRP A 239 17.86 -18.36 -0.20
N GLN A 240 19.07 -18.28 0.36
CA GLN A 240 19.99 -19.41 0.42
C GLN A 240 19.42 -20.61 1.20
N ASP A 241 18.82 -20.37 2.36
CA ASP A 241 18.23 -21.43 3.18
C ASP A 241 17.09 -22.14 2.44
N LEU A 242 16.27 -21.36 1.72
CA LEU A 242 15.16 -21.87 0.92
C LEU A 242 15.66 -22.67 -0.30
N ILE A 243 16.71 -22.19 -0.97
CA ILE A 243 17.38 -22.89 -2.06
C ILE A 243 17.91 -24.25 -1.57
N GLU A 244 18.65 -24.29 -0.46
CA GLU A 244 19.22 -25.53 0.06
C GLU A 244 18.16 -26.57 0.43
N ARG A 245 16.99 -26.13 0.91
CA ARG A 245 15.86 -27.03 1.17
C ARG A 245 15.30 -27.62 -0.12
N LEU A 246 15.12 -26.77 -1.14
CA LEU A 246 14.64 -27.23 -2.45
C LEU A 246 15.64 -28.19 -3.11
N GLU A 247 16.92 -27.84 -3.15
CA GLU A 247 17.95 -28.68 -3.78
C GLU A 247 18.09 -30.03 -3.06
N ARG A 248 18.04 -30.05 -1.72
CA ARG A 248 18.00 -31.32 -0.96
C ARG A 248 16.79 -32.17 -1.33
N ARG A 249 15.62 -31.56 -1.53
CA ARG A 249 14.43 -32.29 -1.98
C ARG A 249 14.63 -32.87 -3.38
N LEU A 250 15.22 -32.10 -4.30
CA LEU A 250 15.47 -32.57 -5.67
C LEU A 250 16.38 -33.80 -5.68
N VAL A 251 17.42 -33.82 -4.84
CA VAL A 251 18.32 -34.97 -4.68
C VAL A 251 17.60 -36.21 -4.13
N GLN A 252 16.61 -36.05 -3.24
CA GLN A 252 15.85 -37.17 -2.68
C GLN A 252 15.02 -37.95 -3.70
N PHE A 253 14.78 -37.42 -4.91
CA PHE A 253 14.15 -38.19 -5.98
C PHE A 253 15.07 -39.29 -6.55
N GLY A 254 16.36 -39.27 -6.22
CA GLY A 254 17.33 -40.27 -6.65
C GLY A 254 17.70 -40.15 -8.12
N LEU A 255 18.37 -41.18 -8.64
CA LEU A 255 18.76 -41.25 -10.04
C LEU A 255 17.52 -41.44 -10.93
N PRO A 256 17.44 -40.78 -12.09
CA PRO A 256 16.32 -40.94 -13.02
C PRO A 256 16.23 -42.40 -13.48
N GLN A 257 15.05 -43.02 -13.31
CA GLN A 257 14.82 -44.42 -13.66
C GLN A 257 14.09 -44.58 -15.01
N THR A 258 13.44 -43.52 -15.48
CA THR A 258 12.65 -43.53 -16.71
C THR A 258 13.07 -42.40 -17.67
N PRO A 259 12.75 -42.49 -18.97
CA PRO A 259 12.94 -41.38 -19.91
C PRO A 259 12.24 -40.08 -19.45
N VAL A 260 11.07 -40.21 -18.81
CA VAL A 260 10.33 -39.07 -18.25
C VAL A 260 11.08 -38.43 -17.08
N ASP A 261 11.75 -39.22 -16.24
CA ASP A 261 12.55 -38.66 -15.14
C ASP A 261 13.78 -37.92 -15.65
N ASN A 262 14.43 -38.43 -16.71
CA ASN A 262 15.52 -37.71 -17.38
C ASN A 262 15.03 -36.35 -17.92
N LEU A 263 13.88 -36.31 -18.58
CA LEU A 263 13.28 -35.05 -19.05
C LEU A 263 12.96 -34.09 -17.89
N ARG A 264 12.49 -34.60 -16.75
CA ARG A 264 12.23 -33.76 -15.56
C ARG A 264 13.51 -33.15 -15.00
N VAL A 265 14.60 -33.92 -14.96
CA VAL A 265 15.92 -33.43 -14.54
C VAL A 265 16.41 -32.34 -15.50
N GLU A 266 16.30 -32.58 -16.81
CA GLU A 266 16.67 -31.61 -17.84
C GLU A 266 15.86 -30.30 -17.72
N ILE A 267 14.53 -30.39 -17.58
CA ILE A 267 13.65 -29.23 -17.39
C ILE A 267 14.03 -28.45 -16.12
N ALA A 268 14.30 -29.14 -15.02
CA ALA A 268 14.71 -28.51 -13.77
C ALA A 268 16.09 -27.85 -13.89
N GLN A 269 16.98 -28.39 -14.71
CA GLN A 269 18.29 -27.78 -14.99
C GLN A 269 18.15 -26.54 -15.88
N HIS A 270 17.37 -26.61 -16.96
CA HIS A 270 17.09 -25.45 -17.81
C HIS A 270 16.48 -24.29 -17.01
N CYS A 271 15.59 -24.57 -16.06
CA CYS A 271 15.03 -23.55 -15.17
C CYS A 271 16.08 -22.94 -14.23
N LEU A 272 17.04 -23.75 -13.74
CA LEU A 272 18.15 -23.23 -12.94
C LEU A 272 19.06 -22.33 -13.78
N ASP A 273 19.44 -22.78 -14.98
CA ASP A 273 20.34 -22.04 -15.86
C ASP A 273 19.71 -20.69 -16.28
N ALA A 274 18.41 -20.69 -16.57
CA ALA A 274 17.66 -19.48 -16.89
C ALA A 274 17.58 -18.47 -15.72
N ALA A 275 17.72 -18.92 -14.47
CA ALA A 275 17.63 -18.05 -13.30
C ALA A 275 18.72 -16.97 -13.26
N GLY A 276 19.87 -17.22 -13.92
CA GLY A 276 20.95 -16.25 -14.07
C GLY A 276 20.71 -15.16 -15.12
N GLY A 277 19.64 -15.24 -15.91
CA GLY A 277 19.26 -14.22 -16.88
C GLY A 277 18.82 -12.90 -16.23
N GLY A 278 18.65 -11.85 -17.04
CA GLY A 278 18.20 -10.53 -16.57
C GLY A 278 16.74 -10.51 -16.06
N LYS A 279 16.35 -9.49 -15.30
CA LYS A 279 14.95 -9.34 -14.85
C LYS A 279 14.04 -9.15 -16.07
N GLY A 280 12.89 -9.83 -16.11
CA GLY A 280 11.98 -9.75 -17.24
C GLY A 280 10.89 -10.82 -17.24
N ILE A 281 10.27 -11.03 -18.40
CA ILE A 281 9.23 -12.04 -18.59
C ILE A 281 9.85 -13.32 -19.14
N TYR A 282 9.58 -14.44 -18.46
CA TYR A 282 10.01 -15.77 -18.85
C TYR A 282 8.79 -16.66 -19.08
N SER A 283 8.88 -17.58 -20.04
CA SER A 283 7.82 -18.56 -20.35
C SER A 283 8.35 -19.98 -20.18
N LEU A 284 7.60 -20.82 -19.48
CA LEU A 284 7.93 -22.24 -19.26
C LEU A 284 6.84 -23.11 -19.90
N THR A 285 7.15 -23.67 -21.08
CA THR A 285 6.27 -24.58 -21.81
C THR A 285 6.66 -26.02 -21.52
N VAL A 286 5.90 -26.69 -20.66
CA VAL A 286 6.15 -28.08 -20.24
C VAL A 286 4.82 -28.83 -20.17
N PRO A 287 4.72 -30.09 -20.64
CA PRO A 287 3.49 -30.88 -20.55
C PRO A 287 3.06 -31.15 -19.09
N THR A 288 1.83 -31.61 -18.90
CA THR A 288 1.36 -32.10 -17.59
C THR A 288 2.25 -33.26 -17.12
N GLY A 289 2.52 -33.33 -15.81
CA GLY A 289 3.42 -34.33 -15.24
C GLY A 289 4.93 -34.08 -15.44
N GLY A 290 5.33 -33.04 -16.20
CA GLY A 290 6.74 -32.71 -16.47
C GLY A 290 7.48 -31.94 -15.38
N GLY A 291 6.97 -31.91 -14.14
CA GLY A 291 7.70 -31.30 -13.00
C GLY A 291 7.68 -29.76 -12.93
N LYS A 292 6.75 -29.09 -13.62
CA LYS A 292 6.64 -27.61 -13.69
C LYS A 292 6.78 -26.90 -12.34
N THR A 293 6.10 -27.39 -11.31
CA THR A 293 6.01 -26.72 -10.00
C THR A 293 7.38 -26.57 -9.34
N LEU A 294 8.16 -27.64 -9.25
CA LEU A 294 9.49 -27.59 -8.60
C LEU A 294 10.52 -26.91 -9.50
N ALA A 295 10.42 -27.10 -10.82
CA ALA A 295 11.31 -26.45 -11.77
C ALA A 295 11.13 -24.92 -11.78
N SER A 296 9.89 -24.42 -11.79
CA SER A 296 9.62 -22.98 -11.73
C SER A 296 9.96 -22.38 -10.36
N LEU A 297 9.77 -23.13 -9.26
CA LEU A 297 10.20 -22.70 -7.94
C LEU A 297 11.73 -22.62 -7.84
N ARG A 298 12.46 -23.56 -8.45
CA ARG A 298 13.92 -23.54 -8.56
C ARG A 298 14.39 -22.29 -9.29
N PHE A 299 13.81 -21.99 -10.45
CA PHE A 299 14.05 -20.71 -11.14
C PHE A 299 13.79 -19.52 -10.22
N ALA A 300 12.61 -19.45 -9.60
CA ALA A 300 12.18 -18.30 -8.82
C ALA A 300 13.08 -18.02 -7.61
N LEU A 301 13.48 -19.05 -6.85
CA LEU A 301 14.35 -18.89 -5.67
C LEU A 301 15.75 -18.43 -6.06
N HIS A 302 16.35 -19.05 -7.08
CA HIS A 302 17.69 -18.66 -7.55
C HIS A 302 17.67 -17.27 -8.19
N HIS A 303 16.66 -16.96 -9.00
CA HIS A 303 16.51 -15.63 -9.62
C HIS A 303 16.28 -14.55 -8.57
N ALA A 304 15.44 -14.81 -7.55
CA ALA A 304 15.24 -13.90 -6.43
C ALA A 304 16.53 -13.62 -5.66
N LYS A 305 17.36 -14.64 -5.41
CA LYS A 305 18.67 -14.49 -4.78
C LYS A 305 19.64 -13.66 -5.63
N ILE A 306 19.77 -13.98 -6.92
CA ILE A 306 20.73 -13.32 -7.84
C ILE A 306 20.41 -11.83 -8.00
N HIS A 307 19.13 -11.49 -8.01
CA HIS A 307 18.64 -10.14 -8.31
C HIS A 307 18.22 -9.33 -7.08
N ASP A 308 18.47 -9.87 -5.89
CA ASP A 308 18.10 -9.30 -4.58
C ASP A 308 16.62 -8.88 -4.52
N LEU A 309 15.73 -9.80 -4.87
CA LEU A 309 14.29 -9.57 -4.85
C LEU A 309 13.71 -9.83 -3.45
N ASP A 310 12.70 -9.05 -3.05
CA ASP A 310 12.10 -9.16 -1.72
C ASP A 310 11.12 -10.34 -1.58
N ARG A 311 10.42 -10.74 -2.66
CA ARG A 311 9.27 -11.65 -2.59
C ARG A 311 9.09 -12.48 -3.86
N ILE A 312 8.56 -13.69 -3.70
CA ILE A 312 8.00 -14.51 -4.77
C ILE A 312 6.49 -14.59 -4.57
N ILE A 313 5.72 -14.20 -5.58
CA ILE A 313 4.25 -14.30 -5.58
C ILE A 313 3.87 -15.43 -6.53
N TYR A 314 3.32 -16.51 -5.99
CA TYR A 314 2.91 -17.67 -6.77
C TYR A 314 1.42 -17.60 -7.10
N ILE A 315 1.09 -17.37 -8.38
CA ILE A 315 -0.29 -17.21 -8.87
C ILE A 315 -0.72 -18.52 -9.53
N ILE A 316 -1.77 -19.14 -9.02
CA ILE A 316 -2.31 -20.41 -9.54
C ILE A 316 -3.76 -20.25 -10.02
N PRO A 317 -4.19 -20.99 -11.05
CA PRO A 317 -5.58 -20.97 -11.51
C PRO A 317 -6.54 -21.41 -10.41
N PHE A 318 -7.66 -20.71 -10.29
CA PHE A 318 -8.70 -20.98 -9.28
C PHE A 318 -9.28 -22.40 -9.35
N THR A 319 -9.24 -23.03 -10.52
CA THR A 319 -9.77 -24.38 -10.77
C THR A 319 -8.82 -25.53 -10.44
N SER A 320 -7.56 -25.22 -10.09
CA SER A 320 -6.61 -26.25 -9.63
C SER A 320 -6.90 -26.64 -8.18
N ILE A 321 -6.48 -27.83 -7.75
CA ILE A 321 -6.47 -28.21 -6.33
C ILE A 321 -5.44 -27.32 -5.64
N ILE A 322 -5.86 -26.11 -5.29
CA ILE A 322 -5.04 -25.03 -4.70
C ILE A 322 -4.23 -25.57 -3.54
N ASP A 323 -4.88 -26.39 -2.70
CA ASP A 323 -4.29 -26.96 -1.50
C ASP A 323 -3.14 -27.91 -1.80
N GLN A 324 -3.19 -28.72 -2.87
CA GLN A 324 -2.12 -29.68 -3.17
C GLN A 324 -0.83 -29.00 -3.62
N ASN A 325 -0.90 -28.03 -4.53
CA ASN A 325 0.29 -27.31 -4.99
C ASN A 325 0.83 -26.39 -3.89
N ALA A 326 -0.05 -25.69 -3.18
CA ALA A 326 0.33 -24.86 -2.03
C ALA A 326 0.97 -25.71 -0.93
N ASP A 327 0.45 -26.91 -0.65
CA ASP A 327 1.01 -27.83 0.34
C ASP A 327 2.40 -28.32 -0.02
N VAL A 328 2.66 -28.64 -1.29
CA VAL A 328 3.99 -29.07 -1.74
C VAL A 328 4.99 -27.95 -1.50
N VAL A 329 4.67 -26.73 -1.93
CA VAL A 329 5.54 -25.56 -1.72
C VAL A 329 5.66 -25.24 -0.22
N SER A 330 4.57 -25.27 0.52
CA SER A 330 4.52 -24.98 1.95
C SER A 330 5.34 -25.99 2.75
N ARG A 331 5.21 -27.29 2.51
CA ARG A 331 6.01 -28.32 3.18
C ARG A 331 7.50 -28.19 2.90
N LEU A 332 7.87 -27.70 1.71
CA LEU A 332 9.27 -27.48 1.35
C LEU A 332 9.87 -26.23 1.99
N LEU A 333 9.06 -25.18 2.14
CA LEU A 333 9.53 -23.86 2.56
C LEU A 333 9.20 -23.52 4.03
N LYS A 334 8.31 -24.27 4.71
CA LYS A 334 7.89 -24.01 6.09
C LYS A 334 9.08 -24.06 7.06
N ILE A 335 9.12 -23.10 7.98
CA ILE A 335 9.95 -23.15 9.17
C ILE A 335 9.38 -24.26 10.06
N THR A 336 10.15 -25.33 10.28
CA THR A 336 9.92 -26.22 11.42
C THR A 336 10.43 -25.45 12.64
N HIS A 337 9.50 -24.98 13.48
CA HIS A 337 9.83 -24.37 14.76
C HIS A 337 10.31 -25.42 15.75
#